data_AF-A0A821N8Y7-F1
#
_entry.id   AF-A0A821N8Y7-F1
#
_cell.length_a   1.000
_cell.length_b   1.000
_cell.length_c   1.000
_cell.angle_alpha   90.00
_cell.angle_beta   90.00
_cell.angle_gamma   90.00
#
_symmetry.space_group_name_H-M   'P 1'
#
loop_
_entity.id
_entity.type
_entity.pdbx_description
1 polymer ?
#
loop_
_entity_poly.entity_id
_entity_poly.type
_entity_poly.pdbx_seq_one_letter_code
_entity_poly.pdbx_strand_id
1 'polypeptide(L)'
;MAMKVWQLVFFQRLSRQVTLVCLQLINAERQNEVINTQLISQVIQSYVDLGFTANPSILENNHQITSPALTIYKDYFEEQFLQETKQFYRLKAANLLAHN
;
A
#
# COMPACT_ATOMS: atom_id res chain seq x y z
N MET A 1 23.06 -6.60 11.98
CA MET A 1 22.32 -7.87 12.20
C MET A 1 20.87 -7.64 12.63
N ALA A 2 20.59 -6.79 13.62
CA ALA A 2 19.21 -6.53 14.09
C ALA A 2 18.26 -5.92 13.03
N MET A 3 18.73 -4.97 12.22
CA MET A 3 17.92 -4.32 11.19
C MET A 3 17.43 -5.30 10.11
N LYS A 4 18.30 -6.22 9.66
CA LYS A 4 17.94 -7.25 8.67
C LYS A 4 16.90 -8.26 9.20
N VAL A 5 16.92 -8.59 10.50
CA VAL A 5 15.95 -9.51 11.12
C VAL A 5 14.58 -8.83 11.28
N TRP A 6 14.55 -7.57 11.70
CA TRP A 6 13.32 -6.78 11.75
C TRP A 6 12.69 -6.62 10.35
N GLN A 7 13.54 -6.39 9.35
CA GLN A 7 13.15 -6.21 7.96
C GLN A 7 12.64 -7.49 7.28
N LEU A 8 13.21 -8.66 7.57
CA LEU A 8 12.77 -9.93 6.97
C LEU A 8 11.63 -10.61 7.72
N VAL A 9 11.67 -10.64 9.05
CA VAL A 9 10.73 -11.46 9.84
C VAL A 9 9.51 -10.65 10.27
N PHE A 10 9.72 -9.40 10.68
CA PHE A 10 8.65 -8.54 11.17
C PHE A 10 7.87 -7.96 10.01
N PHE A 11 8.55 -7.38 9.02
CA PHE A 11 7.89 -6.77 7.87
C PHE A 11 7.05 -7.76 7.07
N GLN A 12 7.55 -8.96 6.76
CA GLN A 12 6.81 -9.91 5.90
C GLN A 12 5.50 -10.42 6.55
N ARG A 13 5.45 -10.52 7.88
CA ARG A 13 4.23 -10.91 8.61
C ARG A 13 3.33 -9.71 8.91
N LEU A 14 3.93 -8.57 9.24
CA LEU A 14 3.21 -7.38 9.66
C LEU A 14 2.72 -6.55 8.46
N SER A 15 3.40 -6.60 7.32
CA SER A 15 3.05 -5.86 6.10
C SER A 15 1.62 -6.15 5.67
N ARG A 16 1.20 -7.41 5.70
CA ARG A 16 -0.17 -7.77 5.32
C ARG A 16 -1.19 -7.16 6.27
N GLN A 17 -0.96 -7.21 7.58
CA GLN A 17 -1.88 -6.64 8.57
C GLN A 17 -1.87 -5.11 8.51
N VAL A 18 -0.71 -4.51 8.29
CA VAL A 18 -0.54 -3.06 8.18
C VAL A 18 -1.20 -2.54 6.91
N THR A 19 -1.04 -3.20 5.76
CA THR A 19 -1.79 -2.88 4.54
C THR A 19 -3.29 -2.91 4.82
N LEU A 20 -3.80 -3.97 5.45
CA LEU A 20 -5.23 -4.10 5.75
C LEU A 20 -5.74 -2.96 6.65
N VAL A 21 -5.00 -2.63 7.71
CA VAL A 21 -5.36 -1.52 8.62
C VAL A 21 -5.30 -0.18 7.89
N CYS A 22 -4.29 0.05 7.05
CA CYS A 22 -4.23 1.26 6.23
C CYS A 22 -5.41 1.37 5.28
N LEU A 23 -5.83 0.27 4.64
CA LEU A 23 -7.00 0.25 3.76
C LEU A 23 -8.31 0.51 4.54
N GLN A 24 -8.44 -0.03 5.75
CA GLN A 24 -9.56 0.27 6.64
C GLN A 24 -9.60 1.75 7.01
N LEU A 25 -8.46 2.35 7.36
CA LEU A 25 -8.36 3.79 7.65
C LEU A 25 -8.74 4.64 6.44
N ILE A 26 -8.29 4.28 5.24
CA ILE A 26 -8.67 4.96 3.99
C ILE A 26 -10.18 4.86 3.75
N ASN A 27 -10.78 3.70 4.03
CA ASN A 27 -12.22 3.52 3.89
C ASN A 27 -13.01 4.33 4.94
N ALA A 28 -12.48 4.48 6.14
CA ALA A 28 -13.00 5.37 7.18
C ALA A 28 -12.92 6.85 6.75
N GLU A 29 -11.80 7.29 6.17
CA GLU A 29 -11.65 8.64 5.62
C GLU A 29 -12.73 8.95 4.57
N ARG A 30 -13.02 8.00 3.68
CA ARG A 30 -14.06 8.14 2.63
C ARG A 30 -15.47 8.28 3.16
N GLN A 31 -15.69 7.84 4.41
CA GLN A 31 -16.95 7.98 5.13
C GLN A 31 -16.99 9.25 5.99
N ASN A 32 -16.01 10.15 5.83
CA ASN A 32 -15.79 11.39 6.60
C ASN A 32 -15.34 11.16 8.05
N GLU A 33 -14.69 10.04 8.37
CA GLU A 33 -14.02 9.88 9.65
C GLU A 33 -12.66 10.60 9.67
N VAL A 34 -12.33 11.24 10.80
CA VAL A 34 -11.05 11.93 10.97
C VAL A 34 -9.97 10.90 11.28
N ILE A 35 -9.17 10.56 10.28
CA ILE A 35 -8.04 9.65 10.43
C ILE A 35 -6.70 10.38 10.41
N ASN A 36 -5.69 9.76 11.02
CA ASN A 36 -4.33 10.26 10.95
C ASN A 36 -3.66 9.82 9.64
N THR A 37 -3.73 10.68 8.62
CA THR A 37 -3.10 10.43 7.30
C THR A 37 -1.58 10.35 7.37
N GLN A 38 -0.95 10.94 8.40
CA GLN A 38 0.49 10.86 8.61
C GLN A 38 0.94 9.41 8.90
N LEU A 39 0.12 8.64 9.63
CA LEU A 39 0.41 7.23 9.92
C LEU A 39 0.48 6.40 8.62
N ILE A 40 -0.47 6.64 7.71
CA ILE A 40 -0.52 5.95 6.41
C ILE A 40 0.68 6.36 5.56
N SER A 41 1.01 7.65 5.53
CA SER A 41 2.17 8.15 4.78
C SER A 41 3.50 7.54 5.28
N GLN A 42 3.69 7.42 6.59
CA GLN A 42 4.87 6.78 7.17
C GLN A 42 4.98 5.29 6.80
N VAL A 43 3.85 4.59 6.80
CA VAL A 43 3.77 3.19 6.40
C VAL A 43 4.13 3.03 4.92
N ILE A 44 3.55 3.85 4.03
CA ILE A 44 3.87 3.85 2.59
C ILE A 44 5.35 4.13 2.35
N GLN A 45 5.92 5.12 3.05
CA GLN A 45 7.34 5.43 2.97
C GLN A 45 8.20 4.22 3.36
N SER A 46 7.82 3.49 4.41
CA SER A 46 8.51 2.27 4.81
C SER A 46 8.46 1.17 3.74
N TYR A 47 7.38 1.03 2.97
CA TYR A 47 7.32 0.07 1.85
C TYR A 47 8.30 0.43 0.73
N VAL A 48 8.39 1.72 0.40
CA VAL A 48 9.28 2.23 -0.64
C VAL A 48 10.74 2.09 -0.23
N ASP A 49 11.09 2.45 1.01
CA ASP A 49 12.44 2.31 1.58
C ASP A 49 12.88 0.83 1.63
N LEU A 50 11.94 -0.09 1.88
CA LEU A 50 12.22 -1.53 1.82
C LEU A 50 12.54 -2.02 0.41
N GLY A 51 11.86 -1.47 -0.60
CA GLY A 51 12.11 -1.81 -2.00
C GLY A 51 13.52 -1.40 -2.46
N PHE A 52 14.04 -0.27 -1.96
CA PHE A 52 15.42 0.16 -2.23
C PHE A 52 16.48 -0.74 -1.60
N THR A 53 16.20 -1.26 -0.40
CA THR A 53 17.17 -2.04 0.39
C THR A 53 17.22 -3.53 0.00
N ALA A 54 16.13 -4.06 -0.55
CA ALA A 54 16.05 -5.46 -0.99
C ALA A 54 16.76 -5.75 -2.33
N ASN A 55 16.85 -4.77 -3.24
CA ASN A 55 17.36 -4.99 -4.61
C ASN A 55 18.24 -3.83 -5.12
N PRO A 56 19.47 -3.66 -4.62
CA PRO A 56 20.41 -2.68 -5.17
C PRO A 56 20.94 -3.06 -6.58
N SER A 57 20.79 -4.32 -7.01
CA SER A 57 21.44 -4.88 -8.21
C SER A 57 20.61 -4.84 -9.51
N ILE A 58 19.34 -4.39 -9.46
CA ILE A 58 18.45 -4.37 -10.65
C ILE A 58 18.53 -3.00 -11.38
N LEU A 59 19.49 -2.14 -11.04
CA LEU A 59 19.63 -0.81 -11.63
C LEU A 59 20.25 -0.81 -13.04
N GLU A 60 20.87 -1.92 -13.49
CA GLU A 60 21.69 -1.88 -14.71
C GLU A 60 21.04 -2.45 -15.98
N ASN A 61 19.93 -3.21 -15.92
CA ASN A 61 19.60 -4.09 -17.06
C ASN A 61 18.18 -4.03 -17.63
N ASN A 62 17.27 -3.16 -17.20
CA ASN A 62 15.98 -3.05 -17.90
C ASN A 62 15.43 -1.63 -17.97
N HIS A 63 15.34 -1.15 -19.21
CA HIS A 63 14.75 0.11 -19.65
C HIS A 63 13.21 0.11 -19.55
N GLN A 64 12.68 -0.33 -18.40
CA GLN A 64 11.30 -0.14 -17.99
C GLN A 64 11.32 0.61 -16.67
N ILE A 65 10.96 1.88 -16.73
CA ILE A 65 11.04 2.89 -15.67
C ILE A 65 10.00 2.61 -14.57
N THR A 66 10.07 1.43 -13.95
CA THR A 66 9.44 1.17 -12.66
C THR A 66 10.59 0.98 -11.71
N SER A 67 10.92 2.00 -10.92
CA SER A 67 12.02 1.91 -9.96
C SER A 67 11.83 0.65 -9.11
N PRO A 68 12.85 -0.19 -8.92
CA PRO A 68 12.73 -1.45 -8.15
C PRO A 68 12.15 -1.23 -6.74
N ALA A 69 12.26 -0.01 -6.22
CA ALA A 69 11.64 0.45 -4.99
C ALA A 69 10.10 0.39 -4.99
N LEU A 70 9.46 0.61 -6.14
CA LEU A 70 8.01 0.65 -6.28
C LEU A 70 7.38 -0.73 -6.43
N THR A 71 8.15 -1.79 -6.67
CA THR A 71 7.61 -3.15 -6.84
C THR A 71 6.94 -3.66 -5.56
N ILE A 72 7.58 -3.46 -4.39
CA ILE A 72 6.99 -3.88 -3.11
C ILE A 72 5.74 -3.07 -2.79
N TYR A 73 5.76 -1.76 -3.05
CA TYR A 73 4.58 -0.91 -2.90
C TYR A 73 3.42 -1.37 -3.81
N LYS A 74 3.72 -1.70 -5.07
CA LYS A 74 2.74 -2.21 -6.03
C LYS A 74 2.08 -3.50 -5.56
N ASP A 75 2.89 -4.47 -5.20
CA ASP A 75 2.44 -5.84 -4.88
C ASP A 75 1.70 -5.90 -3.55
N TYR A 76 2.12 -5.12 -2.55
CA TYR A 76 1.58 -5.22 -1.18
C TYR A 76 0.54 -4.16 -0.84
N PHE A 77 0.44 -3.06 -1.60
CA PHE A 77 -0.44 -1.95 -1.24
C PHE A 77 -1.26 -1.45 -2.43
N GLU A 78 -0.63 -1.10 -3.55
CA GLU A 78 -1.32 -0.44 -4.67
C GLU A 78 -2.41 -1.31 -5.28
N GLU A 79 -2.13 -2.59 -5.54
CA GLU A 79 -3.11 -3.49 -6.13
C GLU A 79 -4.37 -3.62 -5.27
N GLN A 80 -4.19 -3.90 -3.98
CA GLN A 80 -5.30 -4.07 -3.05
C GLN A 80 -6.08 -2.75 -2.85
N PHE A 81 -5.36 -1.63 -2.75
CA PHE A 81 -5.97 -0.29 -2.69
C PHE A 81 -6.86 -0.02 -3.91
N LEU A 82 -6.37 -0.27 -5.12
CA LEU A 82 -7.13 -0.05 -6.34
C LEU A 82 -8.35 -0.96 -6.43
N GLN A 83 -8.22 -2.24 -6.05
CA GLN A 83 -9.33 -3.18 -6.03
C GLN A 83 -10.46 -2.72 -5.09
N GLU A 84 -10.13 -2.40 -3.84
CA GLU A 84 -11.12 -1.92 -2.86
C GLU A 84 -11.74 -0.58 -3.27
N THR A 85 -10.94 0.32 -3.84
CA THR A 85 -11.42 1.62 -4.35
C THR A 85 -12.41 1.46 -5.49
N LYS A 86 -12.09 0.60 -6.47
CA LYS A 86 -13.00 0.29 -7.59
C LYS A 86 -14.31 -0.31 -7.08
N GLN A 87 -14.24 -1.26 -6.14
CA GLN A 87 -15.44 -1.88 -5.56
C GLN A 87 -16.29 -0.85 -4.81
N PHE A 88 -15.68 0.00 -3.98
CA PHE A 88 -16.38 1.05 -3.25
C PHE A 88 -17.16 1.99 -4.19
N TYR A 89 -16.49 2.54 -5.21
CA TYR A 89 -17.15 3.46 -6.14
C TYR A 89 -18.17 2.76 -7.04
N ARG A 90 -17.96 1.49 -7.40
CA ARG A 90 -18.96 0.69 -8.13
C ARG A 90 -20.24 0.53 -7.32
N LEU A 91 -20.14 0.18 -6.05
CA LEU A 91 -21.28 0.06 -5.15
C LEU A 91 -21.94 1.42 -4.88
N LYS A 92 -21.13 2.46 -4.64
CA LYS A 92 -21.65 3.82 -4.43
C LYS A 92 -22.41 4.34 -5.65
N ALA A 93 -21.88 4.13 -6.86
CA ALA A 93 -22.55 4.48 -8.10
C ALA A 93 -23.87 3.71 -8.28
N ALA A 94 -23.88 2.40 -8.03
CA ALA A 94 -25.09 1.59 -8.12
C ALA A 94 -26.18 2.06 -7.13
N ASN A 95 -25.81 2.38 -5.89
CA ASN A 95 -26.74 2.94 -4.90
C ASN A 95 -27.29 4.31 -5.33
N LEU A 96 -26.42 5.19 -5.85
CA LEU A 96 -26.87 6.49 -6.37
C LEU A 96 -27.84 6.35 -7.53
N LEU A 97 -27.61 5.41 -8.45
CA LEU A 97 -28.51 5.17 -9.59
C LEU A 97 -29.83 4.51 -9.16
N ALA A 98 -29.84 3.73 -8.08
CA ALA A 98 -31.07 3.11 -7.56
C ALA A 98 -31.93 4.06 -6.71
N HIS A 99 -31.34 5.15 -6.21
CA HIS A 99 -31.99 6.14 -5.34
C HIS A 99 -32.33 7.46 -6.06
N ASN A 100 -32.15 7.52 -7.39
CA ASN A 100 -32.63 8.57 -8.30
C ASN A 100 -33.68 7.98 -9.25
#